data_AF-A0A352RT86-F1
#
_entry.id   AF-A0A352RT86-F1
#
_cell.length_a   1.000
_cell.length_b   1.000
_cell.length_c   1.000
_cell.angle_alpha   90.00
_cell.angle_beta   90.00
_cell.angle_gamma   90.00
#
_symmetry.space_group_name_H-M   'P 1'
#
loop_
_entity.id
_entity.type
_entity.pdbx_description
1 polymer ?
#
loop_
_entity_poly.entity_id
_entity_poly.type
_entity_poly.pdbx_seq_one_letter_code
_entity_poly.pdbx_strand_id
1 'polypeptide(L)' 'MDLVVGIIGWLCVELVFYGLFYAIGWSFIKMVTLGRHPGPWRGAESFVDAELVAFTGIIVTLVVILVAWKYLAP' A
#
# COMPACT_ATOMS: atom_id res chain seq x y z
N MET A 1 14.91 -4.84 26.53
CA MET A 1 13.91 -5.64 25.79
C MET A 1 13.03 -4.73 24.93
N ASP A 2 12.71 -3.52 25.40
CA ASP A 2 11.88 -2.54 24.69
C ASP A 2 12.42 -2.12 23.31
N LEU A 3 13.74 -2.01 23.15
CA LEU A 3 14.36 -1.66 21.86
C LEU A 3 14.12 -2.74 20.79
N VAL A 4 14.25 -4.02 21.17
CA VAL A 4 14.07 -5.15 20.24
C VAL A 4 12.61 -5.29 19.84
N VAL A 5 11.69 -5.13 20.80
CA VAL A 5 10.25 -5.10 20.54
C VAL A 5 9.87 -3.92 19.64
N GLY A 6 10.48 -2.75 19.85
CA GLY A 6 10.29 -1.57 19.00
C GLY A 6 10.76 -1.79 17.56
N ILE A 7 11.94 -2.38 17.36
CA ILE A 7 12.49 -2.69 16.03
C ILE A 7 11.60 -3.71 15.30
N ILE A 8 11.17 -4.78 15.98
CA ILE A 8 10.29 -5.79 15.38
C ILE A 8 8.93 -5.19 15.03
N GLY A 9 8.35 -4.38 15.91
CA GLY A 9 7.10 -3.67 15.64
C GLY A 9 7.21 -2.74 14.43
N TRP A 10 8.29 -1.96 14.36
CA TRP A 10 8.60 -1.11 13.21
C TRP A 10 8.70 -1.92 11.92
N LEU A 11 9.45 -3.02 11.92
CA LEU A 11 9.64 -3.88 10.75
C LEU A 11 8.34 -4.53 10.28
N CYS A 12 7.46 -4.92 11.21
CA CYS A 12 6.13 -5.43 10.90
C CYS A 12 5.25 -4.36 10.25
N VAL A 13 5.21 -3.15 10.82
CA VAL A 13 4.47 -2.03 10.22
C VAL A 13 4.99 -1.75 8.83
N GLU A 14 6.31 -1.68 8.66
CA GLU A 14 6.95 -1.40 7.39
C GLU A 14 6.69 -2.50 6.34
N LEU A 15 6.72 -3.77 6.74
CA LEU A 15 6.32 -4.91 5.90
C LEU A 15 4.86 -4.84 5.47
N VAL A 16 3.96 -4.43 6.35
CA VAL A 16 2.54 -4.28 6.02
C VAL A 16 2.34 -3.08 5.08
N PHE A 17 3.03 -1.96 5.32
CA PHE A 17 3.00 -0.78 4.46
C PHE A 17 3.53 -1.06 3.05
N TYR A 18 4.78 -1.53 2.94
CA TYR A 18 5.42 -1.79 1.65
C TYR A 18 5.03 -3.13 1.01
N GLY A 19 4.51 -4.08 1.77
CA GLY A 19 4.05 -5.35 1.23
C GLY A 19 2.58 -5.29 0.83
N LEU A 20 1.70 -5.02 1.79
CA LEU A 20 0.26 -5.12 1.61
C LEU A 20 -0.29 -3.94 0.80
N PHE A 21 -0.04 -2.71 1.27
CA PHE A 21 -0.62 -1.53 0.64
C PHE A 21 0.02 -1.22 -0.71
N TYR A 22 1.34 -1.41 -0.85
CA TYR A 22 1.98 -1.32 -2.16
C TYR A 22 1.38 -2.30 -3.18
N ALA A 23 1.16 -3.57 -2.83
CA ALA A 23 0.58 -4.54 -3.75
C ALA A 23 -0.85 -4.18 -4.18
N ILE A 24 -1.65 -3.67 -3.25
CA ILE A 24 -3.01 -3.18 -3.51
C ILE A 24 -2.95 -1.97 -4.45
N GLY A 25 -2.14 -0.97 -4.12
CA GLY A 25 -1.98 0.25 -4.92
C GLY A 25 -1.42 -0.04 -6.31
N TRP A 26 -0.47 -0.96 -6.42
CA TRP A 26 0.13 -1.39 -7.68
C TRP A 26 -0.90 -2.02 -8.59
N SER A 27 -1.70 -2.94 -8.04
CA SER A 27 -2.79 -3.60 -8.76
C SER A 27 -3.84 -2.59 -9.22
N PHE A 28 -4.21 -1.63 -8.35
CA PHE A 28 -5.18 -0.60 -8.66
C PHE A 28 -4.70 0.35 -9.77
N ILE A 29 -3.49 0.89 -9.65
CA ILE A 29 -2.91 1.78 -10.66
C ILE A 29 -2.78 1.05 -11.99
N LYS A 30 -2.37 -0.23 -11.99
CA LYS A 30 -2.38 -1.04 -13.21
C LYS A 30 -3.77 -1.17 -13.83
N MET A 31 -4.80 -1.41 -13.02
CA MET A 31 -6.16 -1.51 -13.53
C MET A 31 -6.63 -0.18 -14.16
N VAL A 32 -6.42 0.94 -13.46
CA VAL A 32 -6.86 2.27 -13.92
C VAL A 32 -6.09 2.74 -15.15
N THR A 33 -4.80 2.41 -15.24
CA THR A 33 -3.94 2.83 -16.36
C THR A 33 -3.85 1.80 -17.49
N LEU A 34 -4.69 0.74 -17.46
CA LEU A 34 -4.66 -0.36 -18.43
C LEU A 34 -3.27 -0.99 -18.58
N GLY A 35 -2.55 -1.11 -17.48
CA GLY A 35 -1.22 -1.69 -17.39
C GLY A 35 -0.07 -0.76 -17.80
N ARG A 36 -0.32 0.53 -18.08
CA ARG A 36 0.72 1.49 -18.46
C ARG A 36 1.59 1.92 -17.27
N HIS A 37 1.01 1.96 -16.05
CA HIS A 37 1.73 2.28 -14.81
C HIS A 37 1.38 1.30 -13.68
N PRO A 38 2.22 1.21 -12.63
CA PRO A 38 3.58 1.75 -12.57
C PRO A 38 4.57 0.86 -13.35
N GLY A 39 5.71 1.45 -13.74
CA GLY A 39 6.76 0.78 -14.50
C GLY A 39 7.48 -0.34 -13.72
N PRO A 40 8.50 -0.99 -14.31
CA PRO A 40 9.27 -2.03 -13.64
C PRO A 40 9.92 -1.51 -12.35
N TRP A 41 9.76 -2.25 -11.24
CA TRP A 41 10.21 -1.89 -9.89
C TRP A 41 11.75 -1.84 -9.71
N ARG A 42 12.53 -2.00 -10.78
CA ARG A 42 14.00 -2.02 -10.75
C ARG A 42 14.56 -0.66 -11.18
N GLY A 43 14.68 0.27 -10.24
CA GLY A 43 15.35 1.56 -10.44
C GLY A 43 15.38 2.45 -9.18
N ALA A 44 16.40 3.29 -9.03
CA ALA A 44 16.51 4.22 -7.89
C ALA A 44 15.44 5.33 -7.91
N GLU A 45 14.91 5.65 -9.10
CA GLU A 45 13.75 6.53 -9.27
C GLU A 45 12.44 5.89 -8.76
N SER A 46 12.45 4.59 -8.45
CA SER A 46 11.24 3.85 -8.04
C SER A 46 10.86 3.98 -6.57
N PHE A 47 11.68 4.60 -5.72
CA PHE A 47 11.33 4.74 -4.30
C PHE A 47 10.17 5.72 -4.08
N VAL A 48 10.22 6.90 -4.71
CA VAL A 48 9.14 7.89 -4.62
C VAL A 48 7.86 7.36 -5.30
N ASP A 49 8.00 6.70 -6.44
CA ASP A 49 6.89 6.02 -7.10
C ASP A 49 6.31 4.90 -6.21
N ALA A 50 7.15 4.15 -5.50
CA ALA A 50 6.70 3.09 -4.61
C ALA A 50 5.94 3.62 -3.40
N GLU A 51 6.37 4.74 -2.83
CA GLU A 51 5.65 5.44 -1.76
C GLU A 51 4.28 5.94 -2.25
N LEU A 52 4.21 6.55 -3.45
CA LEU A 52 2.96 7.01 -4.06
C LEU A 52 2.01 5.84 -4.36
N VAL A 53 2.54 4.72 -4.83
CA VAL A 53 1.78 3.49 -5.07
C VAL A 53 1.25 2.92 -3.76
N ALA A 54 2.07 2.83 -2.71
CA ALA A 54 1.65 2.39 -1.38
C ALA A 54 0.58 3.32 -0.80
N PHE A 55 0.74 4.64 -0.93
CA PHE A 55 -0.23 5.64 -0.50
C PHE A 55 -1.58 5.47 -1.23
N THR A 56 -1.53 5.19 -2.53
CA THR A 56 -2.72 4.87 -3.32
C THR A 56 -3.42 3.61 -2.78
N GLY A 57 -2.66 2.58 -2.42
CA GLY A 57 -3.19 1.38 -1.79
C GLY A 57 -3.90 1.65 -0.46
N ILE A 58 -3.37 2.56 0.36
CA ILE A 58 -4.02 3.00 1.61
C ILE A 58 -5.35 3.67 1.31
N ILE A 59 -5.38 4.62 0.37
CA ILE A 59 -6.62 5.31 -0.02
C ILE A 59 -7.66 4.31 -0.51
N VAL A 60 -7.28 3.40 -1.40
CA VAL A 60 -8.19 2.36 -1.93
C VAL A 60 -8.74 1.50 -0.79
N THR A 61 -7.89 1.07 0.14
CA THR A 61 -8.30 0.27 1.29
C THR A 61 -9.29 1.03 2.19
N LEU A 62 -9.01 2.29 2.50
CA LEU A 62 -9.90 3.13 3.29
C LEU A 62 -11.25 3.34 2.60
N VAL A 63 -11.26 3.58 1.29
CA VAL A 63 -12.50 3.71 0.51
C VAL A 63 -13.30 2.41 0.57
N VAL A 64 -12.65 1.26 0.39
CA VAL A 64 -13.31 -0.06 0.48
C VAL A 64 -13.90 -0.27 1.87
N ILE A 65 -13.17 0.05 2.95
CA ILE A 65 -13.66 -0.06 4.33
C ILE A 65 -14.85 0.88 4.56
N LEU A 66 -14.77 2.14 4.12
CA LEU A 66 -15.85 3.12 4.30
C LEU A 66 -17.12 2.74 3.52
N VAL A 67 -16.94 2.24 2.29
CA VAL A 67 -18.02 1.71 1.47
C VAL A 67 -18.63 0.47 2.13
N ALA A 68 -17.80 -0.49 2.52
CA ALA A 68 -18.25 -1.69 3.23
C ALA A 68 -19.00 -1.32 4.51
N TRP A 69 -18.48 -0.37 5.30
CA TRP A 69 -19.14 0.13 6.50
C TRP A 69 -20.51 0.73 6.18
N LYS A 70 -20.60 1.59 5.16
CA LYS A 70 -21.88 2.18 4.74
C LYS A 70 -22.93 1.15 4.32
N TYR A 71 -22.51 0.02 3.73
CA TYR A 71 -23.43 -1.00 3.20
C TYR A 71 -23.62 -2.23 4.11
N LEU A 72 -22.72 -2.50 5.06
CA LEU A 72 -22.78 -3.62 6.01
C LEU A 72 -23.06 -3.20 7.46
N ALA A 73 -22.87 -1.94 7.83
CA ALA A 73 -23.28 -1.48 9.15
C ALA A 73 -24.83 -1.40 9.21
N PRO A 74 -25.46 -1.95 10.26
CA PRO A 74 -26.91 -1.94 10.42
C PRO A 74 -27.50 -0.53 10.61
#